data_AF-A0A1Z8Q7C4-F1
#
_entry.id   AF-A0A1Z8Q7C4-F1
#
_cell.length_a   1.000
_cell.length_b   1.000
_cell.length_c   1.000
_cell.angle_alpha   90.00
_cell.angle_beta   90.00
_cell.angle_gamma   90.00
#
_symmetry.space_group_name_H-M   'P 1'
#
loop_
_entity.id
_entity.type
_entity.pdbx_description
1 polymer ?
#
loop_
_entity_poly.entity_id
_entity_poly.type
_entity_poly.pdbx_seq_one_letter_code
_entity_poly.pdbx_strand_id
1 'polypeptide(L)'
;MALKIQRRNFILGLGLASLMGNEHLNARVSGIIPENIPDLTLPVNNVTSMLRMQATIGNEEQIPWHYTGILWAQKHSEQPIPMVKIEGMESYKVIPLDDGSYEILGNMVTFFRDVETGEMIDEYKNPFTGKTNKVEPNLRKATSIGRGLNVSPMGIRPTPFIDKMPDKPLLIDWNFGSDTVWMQSQTAYPPGLSAPRLQRFTMFSPLDKFVDQSILSLPTMFTATVLMPYLHWMDMDEDEGHTLWHASGVKLNDMSELPEEYSSRLMSEYNEYSYFDLSKDSGPVTYE
;
A
#
# COMPACT_ATOMS: atom_id res chain seq x y z
N MET A 1 27.27 -58.41 -5.76
CA MET A 1 25.89 -57.93 -5.55
C MET A 1 25.68 -56.70 -6.43
N ALA A 2 24.63 -56.75 -7.27
CA ALA A 2 23.94 -55.66 -7.98
C ALA A 2 24.71 -54.69 -8.92
N LEU A 3 24.50 -54.95 -10.23
CA LEU A 3 24.36 -54.09 -11.42
C LEU A 3 24.99 -52.67 -11.48
N LYS A 4 25.85 -52.47 -12.50
CA LYS A 4 25.89 -51.25 -13.35
C LYS A 4 24.59 -51.21 -14.18
N ILE A 5 23.95 -50.10 -14.55
CA ILE A 5 24.37 -48.83 -15.18
C ILE A 5 23.23 -47.81 -14.94
N GLN A 6 23.51 -46.51 -14.77
CA GLN A 6 22.84 -45.48 -15.59
C GLN A 6 23.60 -44.15 -15.64
N ARG A 7 23.45 -43.51 -16.80
CA ARG A 7 24.25 -42.41 -17.36
C ARG A 7 23.75 -41.03 -16.91
N ARG A 8 24.72 -40.11 -16.90
CA ARG A 8 24.67 -38.71 -17.39
C ARG A 8 24.34 -37.56 -16.42
N ASN A 9 25.25 -36.58 -16.51
CA ASN A 9 25.15 -35.13 -16.28
C ASN A 9 25.75 -34.64 -14.97
N PHE A 10 26.57 -33.60 -14.91
CA PHE A 10 27.33 -32.83 -15.89
C PHE A 10 28.36 -32.06 -15.03
N ILE A 11 29.64 -32.09 -15.40
CA ILE A 11 30.71 -31.46 -14.62
C ILE A 11 30.69 -29.94 -14.85
N LEU A 12 30.85 -29.22 -13.74
CA LEU A 12 31.20 -27.81 -13.60
C LEU A 12 32.24 -27.32 -14.62
N GLY A 13 32.01 -26.15 -15.21
CA GLY A 13 32.99 -25.48 -16.05
C GLY A 13 32.55 -24.05 -16.38
N LEU A 14 33.06 -23.12 -15.58
CA LEU A 14 33.08 -21.66 -15.70
C LEU A 14 32.91 -21.07 -17.11
N GLY A 15 32.18 -19.96 -17.18
CA GLY A 15 32.58 -18.83 -18.03
C GLY A 15 31.60 -18.41 -19.11
N LEU A 16 30.54 -17.71 -18.74
CA LEU A 16 30.13 -16.50 -19.43
C LEU A 16 29.29 -15.67 -18.47
N ALA A 17 29.84 -14.51 -18.12
CA ALA A 17 29.19 -13.48 -17.34
C ALA A 17 27.81 -13.17 -17.96
N SER A 18 26.75 -13.75 -17.40
CA SER A 18 25.43 -13.14 -17.50
C SER A 18 25.56 -11.84 -16.72
N LEU A 19 25.73 -10.75 -17.46
CA LEU A 19 25.61 -9.37 -17.01
C LEU A 19 24.63 -9.34 -15.83
N MET A 20 25.16 -9.22 -14.62
CA MET A 20 24.38 -8.72 -13.51
C MET A 20 23.93 -7.36 -14.02
N GLY A 21 22.66 -7.27 -14.42
CA GLY A 21 22.01 -6.00 -14.57
C GLY A 21 22.13 -5.34 -13.21
N ASN A 22 23.18 -4.53 -13.04
CA ASN A 22 23.09 -3.33 -12.25
C ASN A 22 21.99 -2.52 -12.94
N GLU A 23 20.73 -2.86 -12.67
CA GLU A 23 19.72 -1.82 -12.59
C GLU A 23 20.21 -0.93 -11.47
N HIS A 24 21.01 0.07 -11.83
CA HIS A 24 21.17 1.25 -11.01
C HIS A 24 19.75 1.79 -10.85
N LEU A 25 19.09 1.38 -9.77
CA LEU A 25 17.88 1.99 -9.26
C LEU A 25 18.28 3.42 -8.90
N ASN A 26 18.32 4.30 -9.89
CA ASN A 26 18.51 5.71 -9.67
C ASN A 26 17.13 6.28 -9.34
N ALA A 27 17.01 7.02 -8.24
CA ALA A 27 15.83 7.86 -8.04
C ALA A 27 15.65 8.72 -9.29
N ARG A 28 14.50 8.62 -9.94
CA ARG A 28 14.20 9.45 -11.11
C ARG A 28 13.55 10.72 -10.60
N VAL A 29 14.33 11.79 -10.54
CA VAL A 29 13.82 13.14 -10.34
C VAL A 29 13.68 13.76 -11.72
N SER A 30 12.47 14.13 -12.13
CA SER A 30 12.23 14.66 -13.47
C SER A 30 11.24 15.83 -13.49
N GLY A 31 11.19 16.57 -14.60
CA GLY A 31 10.33 17.74 -14.77
C GLY A 31 11.00 19.07 -14.43
N ILE A 32 10.21 20.07 -14.04
CA ILE A 32 10.66 21.44 -13.72
C ILE A 32 11.04 21.49 -12.23
N ILE A 33 12.27 21.07 -11.92
CA ILE A 33 12.74 20.94 -10.53
C ILE A 33 12.97 22.34 -9.92
N PRO A 34 12.34 22.69 -8.79
CA PRO A 34 12.59 23.96 -8.10
C PRO A 34 14.01 24.01 -7.49
N GLU A 35 14.61 25.19 -7.41
CA GLU A 35 15.98 25.35 -6.87
C GLU A 35 16.09 25.12 -5.34
N ASN A 36 14.99 25.31 -4.60
CA ASN A 36 14.99 25.36 -3.12
C ASN A 36 14.39 24.09 -2.48
N ILE A 37 14.51 22.93 -3.12
CA ILE A 37 14.08 21.65 -2.52
C ILE A 37 15.28 20.82 -2.03
N PRO A 38 15.07 19.90 -1.07
CA PRO A 38 16.09 18.91 -0.73
C PRO A 38 16.48 18.06 -1.94
N ASP A 39 17.72 17.57 -1.97
CA ASP A 39 18.19 16.66 -3.02
C ASP A 39 17.50 15.30 -2.91
N LEU A 40 16.46 15.09 -3.72
CA LEU A 40 15.66 13.87 -3.76
C LEU A 40 16.38 12.67 -4.41
N THR A 41 17.62 12.82 -4.85
CA THR A 41 18.46 11.67 -5.21
C THR A 41 19.04 10.95 -3.98
N LEU A 42 18.97 11.60 -2.81
CA LEU A 42 19.44 11.04 -1.54
C LEU A 42 18.30 10.33 -0.79
N PRO A 43 18.49 9.08 -0.33
CA PRO A 43 17.43 8.34 0.38
C PRO A 43 16.90 9.03 1.65
N VAL A 44 17.75 9.76 2.37
CA VAL A 44 17.34 10.50 3.58
C VAL A 44 16.29 11.57 3.28
N ASN A 45 16.41 12.26 2.15
CA ASN A 45 15.45 13.29 1.73
C ASN A 45 14.15 12.68 1.18
N ASN A 46 14.21 11.44 0.69
CA ASN A 46 13.03 10.68 0.27
C ASN A 46 12.18 10.30 1.49
N VAL A 47 12.80 9.88 2.61
CA VAL A 47 12.09 9.55 3.86
C VAL A 47 11.23 10.75 4.30
N THR A 48 11.85 11.92 4.46
CA THR A 48 11.15 13.09 4.98
C THR A 48 10.07 13.59 4.01
N SER A 49 10.38 13.67 2.72
CA SER A 49 9.46 14.16 1.70
C SER A 49 8.26 13.24 1.51
N MET A 50 8.48 11.92 1.55
CA MET A 50 7.40 10.93 1.47
C MET A 50 6.51 10.98 2.72
N LEU A 51 7.10 11.05 3.92
CA LEU A 51 6.33 11.12 5.17
C LEU A 51 5.44 12.37 5.21
N ARG A 52 5.92 13.52 4.74
CA ARG A 52 5.11 14.74 4.61
C ARG A 52 3.88 14.55 3.71
N MET A 53 4.02 13.80 2.62
CA MET A 53 2.91 13.51 1.71
C MET A 53 1.95 12.47 2.30
N GLN A 54 2.48 11.30 2.70
CA GLN A 54 1.67 10.16 3.14
C GLN A 54 1.02 10.35 4.51
N ALA A 55 1.72 11.01 5.44
CA ALA A 55 1.25 11.22 6.79
C ALA A 55 1.70 12.61 7.26
N THR A 56 2.58 12.64 8.27
CA THR A 56 3.24 13.82 8.80
C THR A 56 4.64 13.44 9.29
N ILE A 57 5.54 14.42 9.43
CA ILE A 57 6.78 14.27 10.21
C ILE A 57 6.67 14.90 11.61
N GLY A 58 5.49 15.44 11.96
CA GLY A 58 5.16 15.96 13.29
C GLY A 58 4.61 14.88 14.23
N ASN A 59 4.28 15.28 15.46
CA ASN A 59 3.70 14.41 16.48
C ASN A 59 2.16 14.49 16.44
N GLU A 60 1.57 14.18 15.28
CA GLU A 60 0.11 14.12 15.14
C GLU A 60 -0.41 12.78 15.65
N GLU A 61 -1.59 12.81 16.27
CA GLU A 61 -2.21 11.60 16.83
C GLU A 61 -2.73 10.67 15.74
N GLN A 62 -3.19 11.22 14.61
CA GLN A 62 -3.78 10.47 13.52
C GLN A 62 -3.88 11.31 12.25
N ILE A 63 -3.49 10.75 11.10
CA ILE A 63 -3.65 11.35 9.78
C ILE A 63 -4.60 10.48 8.95
N PRO A 64 -5.89 10.87 8.81
CA PRO A 64 -6.86 10.11 8.06
C PRO A 64 -6.80 10.37 6.55
N TRP A 65 -7.28 9.39 5.80
CA TRP A 65 -7.46 9.39 4.36
C TRP A 65 -8.83 8.83 4.03
N HIS A 66 -9.47 9.35 3.00
CA HIS A 66 -10.68 8.77 2.43
C HIS A 66 -10.44 8.43 0.97
N TYR A 67 -10.96 7.28 0.54
CA TYR A 67 -10.84 6.85 -0.84
C TYR A 67 -12.07 6.10 -1.32
N THR A 68 -12.23 6.13 -2.64
CA THR A 68 -13.22 5.34 -3.37
C THR A 68 -12.59 4.69 -4.58
N GLY A 69 -13.24 3.67 -5.10
CA GLY A 69 -12.73 2.96 -6.27
C GLY A 69 -13.64 1.84 -6.73
N ILE A 70 -13.10 1.00 -7.61
CA ILE A 70 -13.77 -0.20 -8.08
C ILE A 70 -12.80 -1.37 -7.94
N LEU A 71 -13.32 -2.46 -7.38
CA LEU A 71 -12.70 -3.77 -7.41
C LEU A 71 -13.20 -4.49 -8.66
N TRP A 72 -12.27 -4.78 -9.56
CA TRP A 72 -12.48 -5.62 -10.73
C TRP A 72 -11.98 -7.03 -10.43
N ALA A 73 -12.52 -8.01 -11.14
CA ALA A 73 -12.02 -9.37 -11.10
C ALA A 73 -11.80 -9.90 -12.52
N GLN A 74 -10.69 -10.61 -12.69
CA GLN A 74 -10.35 -11.31 -13.90
C GLN A 74 -10.31 -12.81 -13.61
N LYS A 75 -11.17 -13.56 -14.28
CA LYS A 75 -11.17 -15.03 -14.27
C LYS A 75 -10.43 -15.57 -15.49
N HIS A 76 -9.42 -16.42 -15.26
CA HIS A 76 -8.51 -16.93 -16.30
C HIS A 76 -8.00 -15.80 -17.22
N SER A 77 -8.22 -15.94 -18.53
CA SER A 77 -7.90 -14.94 -19.56
C SER A 77 -9.11 -14.13 -20.02
N GLU A 78 -10.22 -14.14 -19.27
CA GLU A 78 -11.42 -13.38 -19.61
C GLU A 78 -11.19 -11.87 -19.41
N GLN A 79 -12.07 -11.07 -20.03
CA GLN A 79 -12.10 -9.62 -19.82
C GLN A 79 -12.42 -9.34 -18.35
N PRO A 80 -11.64 -8.52 -17.64
CA PRO A 80 -11.98 -8.12 -16.28
C PRO A 80 -13.35 -7.42 -16.24
N ILE A 81 -14.17 -7.76 -15.24
CA ILE A 81 -15.47 -7.14 -15.01
C ILE A 81 -15.48 -6.41 -13.65
N PRO A 82 -16.26 -5.32 -13.50
CA PRO A 82 -16.39 -4.66 -12.22
C PRO A 82 -17.23 -5.56 -11.30
N MET A 83 -16.73 -5.80 -10.09
CA MET A 83 -17.41 -6.66 -9.12
C MET A 83 -18.20 -5.83 -8.13
N VAL A 84 -17.51 -4.93 -7.45
CA VAL A 84 -18.04 -4.08 -6.39
C VAL A 84 -17.32 -2.74 -6.41
N LYS A 85 -18.03 -1.67 -5.99
CA LYS A 85 -17.38 -0.41 -5.63
C LYS A 85 -16.74 -0.57 -4.24
N ILE A 86 -15.69 0.18 -4.00
CA ILE A 86 -15.05 0.27 -2.68
C ILE A 86 -15.16 1.70 -2.16
N GLU A 87 -15.37 1.81 -0.85
CA GLU A 87 -15.18 3.06 -0.11
C GLU A 87 -14.46 2.72 1.18
N GLY A 88 -13.43 3.48 1.50
CA GLY A 88 -12.64 3.18 2.68
C GLY A 88 -11.95 4.38 3.29
N MET A 89 -11.42 4.11 4.47
CA MET A 89 -10.56 5.00 5.23
C MET A 89 -9.26 4.27 5.53
N GLU A 90 -8.17 5.00 5.38
CA GLU A 90 -6.89 4.67 5.99
C GLU A 90 -6.55 5.75 7.01
N SER A 91 -5.89 5.38 8.11
CA SER A 91 -5.34 6.36 9.02
C SER A 91 -3.94 5.97 9.45
N TYR A 92 -3.09 6.97 9.63
CA TYR A 92 -1.67 6.77 9.92
C TYR A 92 -1.22 7.50 11.18
N LYS A 93 -0.36 6.86 11.97
CA LYS A 93 0.41 7.49 13.04
C LYS A 93 1.89 7.19 12.84
N VAL A 94 2.72 8.23 12.86
CA VAL A 94 4.17 8.10 12.66
C VAL A 94 4.87 8.15 14.00
N ILE A 95 5.67 7.12 14.28
CA ILE A 95 6.45 6.99 15.51
C ILE A 95 7.94 7.12 15.17
N PRO A 96 8.66 8.15 15.65
CA PRO A 96 10.11 8.19 15.53
C PRO A 96 10.73 7.12 16.44
N LEU A 97 11.77 6.44 15.94
CA LEU A 97 12.50 5.39 16.66
C LEU A 97 13.88 5.88 17.09
N ASP A 98 14.45 5.23 18.12
CA ASP A 98 15.73 5.63 18.74
C ASP A 98 16.93 5.54 17.76
N ASP A 99 16.81 4.72 16.72
CA ASP A 99 17.83 4.54 15.67
C ASP A 99 17.75 5.59 14.54
N GLY A 100 16.81 6.53 14.65
CA GLY A 100 16.57 7.58 13.64
C GLY A 100 15.69 7.15 12.48
N SER A 101 15.18 5.92 12.48
CA SER A 101 14.12 5.50 11.57
C SER A 101 12.73 5.89 12.09
N TYR A 102 11.71 5.67 11.27
CA TYR A 102 10.31 5.90 11.63
C TYR A 102 9.54 4.60 11.50
N GLU A 103 8.48 4.45 12.29
CA GLU A 103 7.46 3.43 12.09
C GLU A 103 6.12 4.09 11.76
N ILE A 104 5.53 3.72 10.62
CA ILE A 104 4.17 4.10 10.25
C ILE A 104 3.23 3.01 10.75
N LEU A 105 2.44 3.34 11.77
CA LEU A 105 1.28 2.59 12.21
C LEU A 105 0.10 2.93 11.31
N GLY A 106 -0.79 1.96 11.08
CA GLY A 106 -1.85 2.11 10.09
C GLY A 106 -3.11 1.31 10.40
N ASN A 107 -4.27 1.97 10.32
CA ASN A 107 -5.57 1.31 10.30
C ASN A 107 -6.22 1.48 8.93
N MET A 108 -6.96 0.47 8.51
CA MET A 108 -7.74 0.49 7.28
C MET A 108 -9.06 -0.21 7.51
N VAL A 109 -10.12 0.41 7.00
CA VAL A 109 -11.42 -0.22 6.83
C VAL A 109 -11.88 0.09 5.41
N THR A 110 -12.23 -0.94 4.65
CA THR A 110 -12.87 -0.79 3.34
C THR A 110 -14.21 -1.49 3.36
N PHE A 111 -15.27 -0.74 3.08
CA PHE A 111 -16.59 -1.30 2.80
C PHE A 111 -16.78 -1.45 1.30
N PHE A 112 -17.69 -2.36 0.95
CA PHE A 112 -18.04 -2.63 -0.43
C PHE A 112 -19.45 -2.10 -0.72
N ARG A 113 -19.63 -1.65 -1.95
CA ARG A 113 -20.87 -1.06 -2.45
C ARG A 113 -21.28 -1.74 -3.75
N ASP A 114 -22.58 -1.77 -4.00
CA ASP A 114 -23.12 -2.23 -5.27
C ASP A 114 -22.63 -1.31 -6.41
N VAL A 115 -22.30 -1.91 -7.55
CA VAL A 115 -21.72 -1.17 -8.69
C VAL A 115 -22.76 -0.26 -9.33
N GLU A 116 -24.02 -0.67 -9.40
CA GLU A 116 -25.09 0.07 -10.07
C GLU A 116 -25.71 1.11 -9.13
N THR A 117 -26.15 0.70 -7.94
CA THR A 117 -26.87 1.58 -7.00
C THR A 117 -25.95 2.44 -6.16
N GLY A 118 -24.73 1.95 -5.86
CA GLY A 118 -23.80 2.61 -4.94
C GLY A 118 -24.13 2.42 -3.46
N GLU A 119 -25.15 1.63 -3.12
CA GLU A 119 -25.51 1.32 -1.72
C GLU A 119 -24.45 0.41 -1.10
N MET A 120 -24.18 0.58 0.21
CA MET A 120 -23.34 -0.37 0.94
C MET A 120 -24.00 -1.75 0.96
N ILE A 121 -23.21 -2.80 0.73
CA ILE A 121 -23.72 -4.17 0.63
C ILE A 121 -23.12 -5.08 1.69
N ASP A 122 -23.95 -5.96 2.24
CA ASP A 122 -23.55 -7.07 3.12
C ASP A 122 -23.70 -8.43 2.44
N GLU A 123 -24.35 -8.45 1.27
CA GLU A 123 -24.48 -9.62 0.40
C GLU A 123 -24.18 -9.23 -1.05
N TYR A 124 -23.53 -10.11 -1.77
CA TYR A 124 -23.13 -9.90 -3.15
C TYR A 124 -23.44 -11.12 -4.00
N LYS A 125 -24.14 -10.92 -5.12
CA LYS A 125 -24.36 -12.00 -6.10
C LYS A 125 -23.15 -12.08 -7.04
N ASN A 126 -22.31 -13.08 -6.85
CA ASN A 126 -21.10 -13.24 -7.64
C ASN A 126 -21.47 -13.63 -9.10
N PRO A 127 -21.09 -12.81 -10.11
CA PRO A 127 -21.41 -13.06 -11.51
C PRO A 127 -20.68 -14.29 -12.09
N PHE A 128 -19.55 -14.70 -11.53
CA PHE A 128 -18.79 -15.86 -12.00
C PHE A 128 -19.33 -17.19 -11.46
N THR A 129 -19.81 -17.21 -10.21
CA THR A 129 -20.27 -18.44 -9.55
C THR A 129 -21.79 -18.55 -9.49
N GLY A 130 -22.51 -17.44 -9.66
CA GLY A 130 -23.97 -17.33 -9.54
C GLY A 130 -24.48 -17.39 -8.10
N LYS A 131 -23.59 -17.56 -7.11
CA LYS A 131 -23.93 -17.64 -5.69
C LYS A 131 -24.14 -16.24 -5.10
N THR A 132 -24.90 -16.16 -4.02
CA THR A 132 -24.92 -15.00 -3.13
C THR A 132 -23.95 -15.25 -1.98
N ASN A 133 -22.95 -14.39 -1.85
CA ASN A 133 -21.92 -14.44 -0.84
C ASN A 133 -22.16 -13.34 0.20
N LYS A 134 -21.90 -13.63 1.48
CA LYS A 134 -21.84 -12.60 2.51
C LYS A 134 -20.56 -11.80 2.32
N VAL A 135 -20.67 -10.48 2.26
CA VAL A 135 -19.53 -9.58 2.10
C VAL A 135 -18.88 -9.34 3.46
N GLU A 136 -17.56 -9.40 3.50
CA GLU A 136 -16.76 -9.02 4.67
C GLU A 136 -15.90 -7.81 4.30
N PRO A 137 -15.80 -6.79 5.18
CA PRO A 137 -14.96 -5.63 4.91
C PRO A 137 -13.48 -6.01 4.85
N ASN A 138 -12.72 -5.25 4.09
CA ASN A 138 -11.27 -5.38 4.10
C ASN A 138 -10.72 -4.60 5.29
N LEU A 139 -10.04 -5.28 6.20
CA LEU A 139 -9.60 -4.71 7.47
C LEU A 139 -8.09 -4.83 7.61
N ARG A 140 -7.45 -3.76 8.09
CA ARG A 140 -6.06 -3.80 8.54
C ARG A 140 -5.94 -3.04 9.84
N LYS A 141 -5.29 -3.65 10.83
CA LYS A 141 -4.99 -3.00 12.11
C LYS A 141 -3.53 -3.18 12.48
N ALA A 142 -2.80 -2.08 12.52
CA ALA A 142 -1.42 -2.02 12.98
C ALA A 142 -1.28 -0.82 13.92
N THR A 143 -1.75 -0.96 15.16
CA THR A 143 -1.77 0.13 16.15
C THR A 143 -0.71 0.01 17.24
N SER A 144 0.09 -1.06 17.27
CA SER A 144 1.20 -1.21 18.21
C SER A 144 2.56 -1.06 17.53
N ILE A 145 3.52 -0.46 18.26
CA ILE A 145 4.93 -0.37 17.84
C ILE A 145 5.45 -1.78 17.56
N GLY A 146 6.18 -1.94 16.46
CA GLY A 146 6.65 -3.21 15.95
C GLY A 146 5.69 -3.90 14.97
N ARG A 147 4.48 -3.37 14.76
CA ARG A 147 3.48 -3.92 13.82
C ARG A 147 3.34 -3.11 12.54
N GLY A 148 3.94 -1.92 12.46
CA GLY A 148 3.78 -1.00 11.34
C GLY A 148 4.70 -1.29 10.17
N LEU A 149 4.99 -0.22 9.42
CA LEU A 149 6.02 -0.18 8.39
C LEU A 149 7.21 0.62 8.91
N ASN A 150 8.37 -0.01 9.01
CA ASN A 150 9.62 0.70 9.21
C ASN A 150 9.96 1.49 7.94
N VAL A 151 10.34 2.76 8.12
CA VAL A 151 10.73 3.70 7.07
C VAL A 151 12.07 4.30 7.44
N SER A 152 13.06 4.11 6.58
CA SER A 152 14.42 4.62 6.77
C SER A 152 15.09 4.89 5.42
N PRO A 153 16.29 5.49 5.40
CA PRO A 153 17.10 5.57 4.19
C PRO A 153 17.38 4.19 3.55
N MET A 154 17.25 3.11 4.32
CA MET A 154 17.46 1.72 3.89
C MET A 154 16.19 1.07 3.31
N GLY A 155 15.10 1.83 3.15
CA GLY A 155 13.87 1.39 2.49
C GLY A 155 12.65 1.40 3.40
N ILE A 156 11.55 0.88 2.86
CA ILE A 156 10.30 0.62 3.59
C ILE A 156 10.13 -0.88 3.72
N ARG A 157 9.93 -1.37 4.94
CA ARG A 157 9.70 -2.80 5.22
C ARG A 157 8.66 -2.96 6.33
N PRO A 158 7.78 -3.97 6.27
CA PRO A 158 6.98 -4.35 7.42
C PRO A 158 7.88 -4.66 8.61
N THR A 159 7.68 -3.97 9.74
CA THR A 159 8.53 -4.11 10.93
C THR A 159 8.64 -5.56 11.40
N PRO A 160 7.56 -6.38 11.43
CA PRO A 160 7.65 -7.79 11.82
C PRO A 160 8.51 -8.67 10.88
N PHE A 161 8.84 -8.19 9.69
CA PHE A 161 9.57 -8.91 8.65
C PHE A 161 10.89 -8.24 8.27
N ILE A 162 11.35 -7.25 9.04
CA ILE A 162 12.52 -6.43 8.70
C ILE A 162 13.78 -7.29 8.47
N ASP A 163 14.02 -8.29 9.32
CA ASP A 163 15.18 -9.19 9.22
C ASP A 163 15.07 -10.20 8.06
N LYS A 164 13.88 -10.36 7.47
CA LYS A 164 13.61 -11.28 6.37
C LYS A 164 13.63 -10.59 5.01
N MET A 165 13.81 -9.27 4.98
CA MET A 165 13.77 -8.46 3.78
C MET A 165 15.08 -7.68 3.65
N PRO A 166 15.76 -7.74 2.48
CA PRO A 166 17.01 -7.04 2.30
C PRO A 166 16.82 -5.53 2.38
N ASP A 167 17.88 -4.81 2.74
CA ASP A 167 17.92 -3.36 2.62
C ASP A 167 17.79 -2.97 1.16
N LYS A 168 16.95 -1.97 0.90
CA LYS A 168 16.78 -1.37 -0.41
C LYS A 168 16.69 0.15 -0.23
N PRO A 169 17.74 0.91 -0.60
CA PRO A 169 17.74 2.36 -0.44
C PRO A 169 16.41 2.99 -0.88
N LEU A 170 15.85 3.86 -0.04
CA LEU A 170 14.56 4.48 -0.33
C LEU A 170 14.71 5.53 -1.44
N LEU A 171 14.60 5.07 -2.67
CA LEU A 171 14.67 5.89 -3.87
C LEU A 171 13.29 5.86 -4.54
N ILE A 172 12.67 7.03 -4.64
CA ILE A 172 11.30 7.21 -5.15
C ILE A 172 11.37 7.95 -6.48
N ASP A 173 10.45 7.64 -7.39
CA ASP A 173 10.31 8.35 -8.66
C ASP A 173 9.52 9.65 -8.44
N TRP A 174 10.22 10.79 -8.45
CA TRP A 174 9.68 12.12 -8.24
C TRP A 174 9.55 12.89 -9.56
N ASN A 175 8.45 13.61 -9.70
CA ASN A 175 8.17 14.38 -10.89
C ASN A 175 7.59 15.75 -10.52
N PHE A 176 8.03 16.78 -11.24
CA PHE A 176 7.68 18.18 -10.98
C PHE A 176 7.01 18.80 -12.21
N GLY A 177 5.74 19.15 -12.07
CA GLY A 177 4.98 19.97 -13.01
C GLY A 177 5.07 21.47 -12.69
N SER A 178 4.23 22.28 -13.32
CA SER A 178 4.15 23.73 -13.04
C SER A 178 3.67 24.03 -11.62
N ASP A 179 2.63 23.33 -11.18
CA ASP A 179 1.91 23.63 -9.92
C ASP A 179 1.75 22.38 -9.04
N THR A 180 2.26 21.23 -9.47
CA THR A 180 2.06 19.95 -8.79
C THR A 180 3.35 19.13 -8.78
N VAL A 181 3.64 18.53 -7.63
CA VAL A 181 4.64 17.48 -7.49
C VAL A 181 3.93 16.15 -7.32
N TRP A 182 4.50 15.08 -7.87
CA TRP A 182 4.02 13.74 -7.58
C TRP A 182 5.14 12.73 -7.44
N MET A 183 4.87 11.72 -6.62
CA MET A 183 5.76 10.58 -6.43
C MET A 183 5.06 9.28 -6.82
N GLN A 184 5.81 8.36 -7.40
CA GLN A 184 5.35 7.01 -7.70
C GLN A 184 6.12 6.00 -6.85
N SER A 185 5.40 5.07 -6.23
CA SER A 185 6.00 4.03 -5.40
C SER A 185 5.16 2.75 -5.44
N GLN A 186 5.60 1.75 -4.68
CA GLN A 186 4.95 0.47 -4.56
C GLN A 186 4.98 -0.02 -3.11
N THR A 187 4.00 -0.84 -2.74
CA THR A 187 3.95 -1.46 -1.42
C THR A 187 5.03 -2.54 -1.29
N ALA A 188 5.77 -2.50 -0.19
CA ALA A 188 6.70 -3.56 0.20
C ALA A 188 5.93 -4.66 0.96
N TYR A 189 5.46 -5.67 0.24
CA TYR A 189 4.76 -6.81 0.84
C TYR A 189 5.73 -7.75 1.57
N PRO A 190 5.29 -8.36 2.69
CA PRO A 190 6.06 -9.41 3.36
C PRO A 190 6.20 -10.66 2.46
N PRO A 191 7.25 -11.46 2.66
CA PRO A 191 7.41 -12.73 1.94
C PRO A 191 6.34 -13.74 2.32
N GLY A 192 5.98 -14.62 1.38
CA GLY A 192 5.05 -15.74 1.62
C GLY A 192 3.58 -15.47 1.27
N LEU A 193 3.24 -14.26 0.80
CA LEU A 193 1.92 -13.97 0.28
C LEU A 193 1.66 -14.67 -1.07
N SER A 194 0.40 -15.04 -1.29
CA SER A 194 -0.07 -15.61 -2.55
C SER A 194 0.07 -14.63 -3.70
N ALA A 195 0.58 -15.14 -4.83
CA ALA A 195 0.64 -14.42 -6.09
C ALA A 195 -0.72 -14.50 -6.84
N PRO A 196 -1.07 -13.51 -7.69
CA PRO A 196 -0.33 -12.28 -7.94
C PRO A 196 -0.46 -11.30 -6.76
N ARG A 197 0.60 -10.55 -6.47
CA ARG A 197 0.59 -9.51 -5.42
C ARG A 197 1.42 -8.31 -5.84
N LEU A 198 0.76 -7.17 -6.05
CA LEU A 198 1.42 -5.92 -6.39
C LEU A 198 0.51 -4.73 -6.07
N GLN A 199 1.04 -3.70 -5.44
CA GLN A 199 0.35 -2.42 -5.34
C GLN A 199 1.29 -1.34 -5.83
N ARG A 200 0.81 -0.56 -6.81
CA ARG A 200 1.49 0.62 -7.36
C ARG A 200 0.62 1.83 -7.06
N PHE A 201 1.22 2.91 -6.60
CA PHE A 201 0.48 4.12 -6.29
C PHE A 201 1.25 5.37 -6.69
N THR A 202 0.50 6.44 -6.92
CA THR A 202 1.01 7.79 -7.15
C THR A 202 0.38 8.73 -6.13
N MET A 203 1.18 9.54 -5.46
CA MET A 203 0.69 10.61 -4.58
C MET A 203 1.02 11.97 -5.21
N PHE A 204 0.10 12.92 -5.12
CA PHE A 204 0.19 14.26 -5.68
C PHE A 204 0.03 15.30 -4.59
N SER A 205 0.80 16.39 -4.66
CA SER A 205 0.67 17.53 -3.75
C SER A 205 0.92 18.84 -4.49
N PRO A 206 0.33 19.98 -4.04
CA PRO A 206 0.65 21.29 -4.59
C PRO A 206 2.14 21.63 -4.44
N LEU A 207 2.74 22.11 -5.53
CA LEU A 207 4.17 22.38 -5.57
C LEU A 207 4.57 23.51 -4.60
N ASP A 208 3.76 24.56 -4.49
CA ASP A 208 4.00 25.70 -3.60
C ASP A 208 4.08 25.28 -2.12
N LYS A 209 3.31 24.25 -1.73
CA LYS A 209 3.36 23.66 -0.38
C LYS A 209 4.55 22.73 -0.22
N PHE A 210 4.87 21.93 -1.23
CA PHE A 210 5.98 20.99 -1.16
C PHE A 210 7.32 21.69 -0.92
N VAL A 211 7.56 22.81 -1.62
CA VAL A 211 8.81 23.58 -1.49
C VAL A 211 8.96 24.22 -0.10
N ASP A 212 7.85 24.58 0.56
CA ASP A 212 7.87 25.08 1.94
C ASP A 212 8.14 23.93 2.93
N GLN A 213 9.40 23.81 3.37
CA GLN A 213 9.83 22.76 4.30
C GLN A 213 9.25 22.90 5.71
N SER A 214 8.60 24.03 6.05
CA SER A 214 7.93 24.19 7.35
C SER A 214 6.61 23.41 7.43
N ILE A 215 6.03 23.03 6.27
CA ILE A 215 4.79 22.26 6.20
C ILE A 215 5.11 20.79 6.42
N LEU A 216 4.82 20.29 7.62
CA LEU A 216 5.13 18.91 8.04
C LEU A 216 4.14 17.85 7.51
N SER A 217 2.92 18.27 7.18
CA SER A 217 1.86 17.44 6.60
C SER A 217 1.31 18.14 5.37
N LEU A 218 1.58 17.61 4.18
CA LEU A 218 1.20 18.21 2.90
C LEU A 218 -0.21 17.81 2.49
N PRO A 219 -1.07 18.71 2.00
CA PRO A 219 -2.31 18.30 1.36
C PRO A 219 -1.97 17.39 0.17
N THR A 220 -2.52 16.17 0.19
CA THR A 220 -2.11 15.11 -0.73
C THR A 220 -3.32 14.35 -1.22
N MET A 221 -3.32 13.99 -2.49
CA MET A 221 -4.25 13.01 -3.05
C MET A 221 -3.48 11.85 -3.65
N PHE A 222 -4.11 10.70 -3.81
CA PHE A 222 -3.47 9.52 -4.39
C PHE A 222 -4.35 8.84 -5.44
N THR A 223 -3.69 8.07 -6.30
CA THR A 223 -4.30 6.97 -7.05
C THR A 223 -3.48 5.70 -6.85
N ALA A 224 -4.14 4.55 -6.72
CA ALA A 224 -3.51 3.27 -6.50
C ALA A 224 -4.14 2.20 -7.39
N THR A 225 -3.31 1.24 -7.79
CA THR A 225 -3.72 0.01 -8.43
C THR A 225 -3.16 -1.17 -7.64
N VAL A 226 -4.02 -2.10 -7.23
CA VAL A 226 -3.65 -3.31 -6.49
C VAL A 226 -4.04 -4.54 -7.30
N LEU A 227 -3.10 -5.47 -7.45
CA LEU A 227 -3.31 -6.82 -7.91
C LEU A 227 -3.17 -7.74 -6.70
N MET A 228 -4.20 -8.52 -6.43
CA MET A 228 -4.21 -9.53 -5.38
C MET A 228 -5.14 -10.68 -5.78
N PRO A 229 -5.07 -11.86 -5.14
CA PRO A 229 -6.05 -12.92 -5.36
C PRO A 229 -7.50 -12.46 -5.12
N TYR A 230 -8.45 -13.36 -5.37
CA TYR A 230 -9.83 -13.12 -4.96
C TYR A 230 -9.92 -12.91 -3.45
N LEU A 231 -10.85 -12.06 -3.04
CA LEU A 231 -11.20 -11.95 -1.64
C LEU A 231 -11.86 -13.26 -1.20
N HIS A 232 -11.54 -13.74 0.00
CA HIS A 232 -12.01 -15.03 0.49
C HIS A 232 -13.54 -15.17 0.42
N TRP A 233 -14.27 -14.11 0.72
CA TRP A 233 -15.74 -14.12 0.65
C TRP A 233 -16.31 -14.26 -0.77
N MET A 234 -15.50 -14.14 -1.82
CA MET A 234 -15.96 -14.33 -3.21
C MET A 234 -16.18 -15.80 -3.58
N ASP A 235 -15.75 -16.78 -2.77
CA ASP A 235 -15.79 -18.21 -3.09
C ASP A 235 -15.07 -18.56 -4.41
N MET A 236 -13.92 -17.93 -4.67
CA MET A 236 -13.16 -18.09 -5.92
C MET A 236 -11.70 -18.53 -5.69
N ASP A 237 -11.35 -18.98 -4.48
CA ASP A 237 -9.98 -19.36 -4.12
C ASP A 237 -9.39 -20.48 -5.00
N GLU A 238 -10.24 -21.33 -5.58
CA GLU A 238 -9.85 -22.44 -6.46
C GLU A 238 -9.89 -22.06 -7.96
N ASP A 239 -10.42 -20.89 -8.30
CA ASP A 239 -10.47 -20.41 -9.68
C ASP A 239 -9.16 -19.70 -10.05
N GLU A 240 -8.65 -19.94 -11.26
CA GLU A 240 -7.53 -19.14 -11.77
C GLU A 240 -8.00 -17.70 -12.01
N GLY A 241 -7.23 -16.74 -11.51
CA GLY A 241 -7.48 -15.32 -11.72
C GLY A 241 -7.04 -14.47 -10.55
N HIS A 242 -7.52 -13.23 -10.53
CA HIS A 242 -7.16 -12.25 -9.50
C HIS A 242 -8.12 -11.06 -9.51
N THR A 243 -8.02 -10.23 -8.47
CA THR A 243 -8.67 -8.95 -8.38
C THR A 243 -7.72 -7.82 -8.79
N LEU A 244 -8.30 -6.80 -9.42
CA LEU A 244 -7.66 -5.54 -9.77
C LEU A 244 -8.44 -4.42 -9.08
N TRP A 245 -7.83 -3.81 -8.09
CA TRP A 245 -8.40 -2.67 -7.38
C TRP A 245 -7.84 -1.42 -8.02
N HIS A 246 -8.72 -0.48 -8.35
CA HIS A 246 -8.29 0.86 -8.76
C HIS A 246 -9.02 1.89 -7.90
N ALA A 247 -8.26 2.65 -7.13
CA ALA A 247 -8.76 3.58 -6.14
C ALA A 247 -8.10 4.94 -6.27
N SER A 248 -8.83 5.99 -5.89
CA SER A 248 -8.28 7.32 -5.68
C SER A 248 -8.84 7.91 -4.40
N GLY A 249 -8.05 8.75 -3.74
CA GLY A 249 -8.42 9.29 -2.45
C GLY A 249 -7.64 10.53 -2.09
N VAL A 250 -8.02 11.12 -0.98
CA VAL A 250 -7.48 12.37 -0.46
C VAL A 250 -7.10 12.21 1.00
N LYS A 251 -6.02 12.87 1.39
CA LYS A 251 -5.66 13.03 2.79
C LYS A 251 -6.61 14.04 3.41
N LEU A 252 -7.19 13.66 4.54
CA LEU A 252 -8.11 14.47 5.31
C LEU A 252 -7.35 15.23 6.39
N ASN A 253 -7.93 16.33 6.86
CA ASN A 253 -7.40 17.05 8.02
C ASN A 253 -7.70 16.30 9.32
N ASP A 254 -8.90 15.74 9.43
CA ASP A 254 -9.33 14.94 10.56
C ASP A 254 -10.49 14.00 10.20
N MET A 255 -10.89 13.16 11.16
CA MET A 255 -11.91 12.12 10.96
C MET A 255 -13.32 12.67 10.68
N SER A 256 -13.60 13.94 11.00
CA SER A 256 -14.91 14.56 10.75
C SER A 256 -15.17 14.88 9.28
N GLU A 257 -14.12 14.88 8.44
CA GLU A 257 -14.25 15.07 6.99
C GLU A 257 -14.68 13.78 6.26
N LEU A 258 -14.81 12.65 6.97
CA LEU A 258 -15.33 11.42 6.37
C LEU A 258 -16.81 11.56 6.01
N PRO A 259 -17.28 10.94 4.91
CA PRO A 259 -18.69 10.92 4.57
C PRO A 259 -19.57 10.35 5.69
N GLU A 260 -20.76 10.91 5.88
CA GLU A 260 -21.64 10.63 7.02
C GLU A 260 -22.07 9.15 7.09
N GLU A 261 -22.48 8.56 5.96
CA GLU A 261 -22.88 7.14 5.90
C GLU A 261 -21.70 6.22 6.29
N TYR A 262 -20.51 6.50 5.73
CA TYR A 262 -19.30 5.74 5.98
C TYR A 262 -18.86 5.83 7.44
N SER A 263 -18.76 7.07 7.96
CA SER A 263 -18.33 7.33 9.33
C SER A 263 -19.32 6.73 10.34
N SER A 264 -20.63 6.78 10.09
CA SER A 264 -21.64 6.16 10.95
C SER A 264 -21.40 4.67 11.09
N ARG A 265 -21.19 3.95 9.98
CA ARG A 265 -20.93 2.51 9.99
C ARG A 265 -19.60 2.16 10.64
N LEU A 266 -18.54 2.89 10.31
CA LEU A 266 -17.23 2.73 10.94
C LEU A 266 -17.34 2.84 12.47
N MET A 267 -18.04 3.87 12.97
CA MET A 267 -18.16 4.11 14.40
C MET A 267 -19.09 3.12 15.11
N SER A 268 -20.10 2.58 14.43
CA SER A 268 -21.02 1.61 15.03
C SER A 268 -20.46 0.19 15.07
N GLU A 269 -19.75 -0.23 14.01
CA GLU A 269 -19.35 -1.63 13.81
C GLU A 269 -17.85 -1.87 13.99
N TYR A 270 -17.01 -0.85 13.74
CA TYR A 270 -15.55 -0.98 13.66
C TYR A 270 -14.83 0.18 14.39
N ASN A 271 -15.41 0.67 15.48
CA ASN A 271 -14.92 1.84 16.22
C ASN A 271 -13.43 1.73 16.61
N GLU A 272 -12.96 0.53 16.91
CA GLU A 272 -11.58 0.26 17.28
C GLU A 272 -10.55 0.46 16.16
N TYR A 273 -10.99 0.72 14.93
CA TYR A 273 -10.16 1.12 13.80
C TYR A 273 -10.11 2.64 13.62
N SER A 274 -10.99 3.40 14.27
CA SER A 274 -11.10 4.85 14.13
C SER A 274 -10.04 5.65 14.88
N TYR A 275 -9.24 5.01 15.74
CA TYR A 275 -8.19 5.64 16.56
C TYR A 275 -6.99 4.71 16.80
N PHE A 276 -5.89 5.29 17.29
CA PHE A 276 -4.69 4.56 17.71
C PHE A 276 -4.62 4.43 19.24
N ASP A 277 -4.72 3.21 19.75
CA ASP A 277 -4.47 2.89 21.16
C ASP A 277 -3.11 2.21 21.32
N LEU A 278 -2.07 3.01 21.58
CA LEU A 278 -0.70 2.50 21.76
C LEU A 278 -0.52 1.68 23.04
N SER A 279 -1.49 1.69 23.96
CA SER A 279 -1.43 0.91 25.19
C SER A 279 -1.77 -0.57 25.01
N LYS A 280 -2.36 -0.94 23.86
CA LYS A 280 -2.78 -2.30 23.55
C LYS A 280 -2.01 -2.82 22.34
N ASP A 281 -1.54 -4.08 22.42
CA ASP A 281 -1.04 -4.76 21.22
C ASP A 281 -2.22 -4.99 20.26
N SER A 282 -2.10 -4.53 19.00
CA SER A 282 -3.08 -4.85 17.97
C SER A 282 -3.07 -6.32 17.57
N GLY A 283 -2.08 -7.08 18.04
CA GLY A 283 -1.87 -8.47 17.62
C GLY A 283 -1.15 -8.54 16.27
N PRO A 284 -1.10 -9.73 15.65
CA PRO A 284 -0.48 -9.90 14.34
C PRO A 284 -1.24 -9.08 13.29
N VAL A 285 -0.49 -8.41 12.42
CA VAL A 285 -1.08 -7.74 11.25
C VAL A 285 -1.39 -8.79 10.21
N THR A 286 -2.65 -8.85 9.79
CA THR A 286 -3.05 -9.66 8.64
C THR A 286 -2.70 -8.92 7.36
N TYR A 287 -2.01 -9.61 6.45
CA TYR A 287 -1.63 -9.12 5.14
C TYR A 287 -2.42 -9.94 4.12
N GLU A 288 -3.73 -9.73 4.04
CA GLU A 288 -4.61 -10.45 3.10
C GLU A 288 -4.52 -9.91 1.68
#